data_AF-A0A7S4M5T8-F1
#
_entry.id   AF-A0A7S4M5T8-F1
#
_cell.length_a   1.000
_cell.length_b   1.000
_cell.length_c   1.000
_cell.angle_alpha   90.00
_cell.angle_beta   90.00
_cell.angle_gamma   90.00
#
_symmetry.space_group_name_H-M   'P 1'
#
loop_
_entity.id
_entity.type
_entity.pdbx_description
1 polymer ?
#
loop_
_entity_poly.entity_id
_entity_poly.type
_entity_poly.pdbx_seq_one_letter_code
_entity_poly.pdbx_strand_id
1 'polypeptide(L)'
;FCFFFGMSDISPQLFNKFQDLINKPVSDQTEFFLKSFIFALDSEWKKLIELSKTFNKYLQEYGQADGDTECALDPSQAADFLQKNGKTRTAMQRRTEIRDIDIDNNDRITFIEYLLLHYKAMIITEYYKRTGEQNNYDLSQDGIGVTGVGNILLDELFTLPLGLDPALEAAIEEFTATKKAREAQLKSLQEKASKGGVRGMAAKNEIEQLETQDSTDMNRLELTLNAAKKKAAKKSGEEAVRERKQAEESAAKAKAEESRAKLKARAALWN
;
A
#
# COMPACT_ATOMS: atom_id res chain seq x y z
N PHE A 1 -18.78 16.88 -28.61
CA PHE A 1 -17.38 17.03 -28.17
C PHE A 1 -17.31 16.64 -26.69
N CYS A 2 -17.13 15.35 -26.41
CA CYS A 2 -16.85 14.89 -25.05
C CYS A 2 -15.36 15.13 -24.80
N PHE A 3 -15.06 16.05 -23.90
CA PHE A 3 -13.73 16.23 -23.36
C PHE A 3 -13.32 14.95 -22.62
N PHE A 4 -12.45 14.13 -23.23
CA PHE A 4 -11.61 13.17 -22.53
C PHE A 4 -10.56 13.98 -21.76
N PHE A 5 -10.95 14.55 -20.61
CA PHE A 5 -10.02 15.16 -19.68
C PHE A 5 -9.55 14.08 -18.71
N GLY A 6 -8.27 13.70 -18.81
CA GLY A 6 -7.51 13.18 -17.68
C GLY A 6 -7.46 11.67 -17.49
N MET A 7 -6.98 10.90 -18.47
CA MET A 7 -5.95 9.94 -18.09
C MET A 7 -4.72 10.78 -17.84
N SER A 8 -4.42 11.05 -16.57
CA SER A 8 -3.14 11.62 -16.18
C SER A 8 -2.06 10.67 -16.70
N ASP A 9 -1.13 11.17 -17.51
CA ASP A 9 -0.01 10.37 -18.01
C ASP A 9 0.81 9.89 -16.79
N ILE A 10 0.48 8.69 -16.29
CA ILE A 10 1.24 8.05 -15.23
C ILE A 10 2.67 7.93 -15.76
N SER A 11 3.64 8.44 -14.99
CA SER A 11 5.01 8.39 -15.45
C SER A 11 5.42 6.93 -15.73
N PRO A 12 6.14 6.64 -16.84
CA PRO A 12 6.54 5.26 -17.15
C PRO A 12 7.31 4.58 -16.01
N GLN A 13 8.03 5.36 -15.21
CA GLN A 13 8.76 4.88 -14.04
C GLN A 13 7.82 4.41 -12.92
N LEU A 14 6.77 5.18 -12.61
CA LEU A 14 5.77 4.77 -11.62
C LEU A 14 4.96 3.57 -12.11
N PHE A 15 4.60 3.55 -13.39
CA PHE A 15 3.91 2.42 -14.00
C PHE A 15 4.73 1.13 -13.87
N ASN A 16 6.02 1.14 -14.23
CA ASN A 16 6.88 -0.04 -14.11
C ASN A 16 7.03 -0.52 -12.66
N LYS A 17 7.22 0.41 -11.71
CA LYS A 17 7.25 0.04 -10.29
C LYS A 17 5.93 -0.58 -9.83
N PHE A 18 4.81 -0.09 -10.35
CA PHE A 18 3.50 -0.64 -10.06
C PHE A 18 3.32 -2.04 -10.65
N GLN A 19 3.72 -2.24 -11.91
CA GLN A 19 3.77 -3.56 -12.56
C GLN A 19 4.59 -4.57 -11.74
N ASP A 20 5.75 -4.17 -11.26
CA ASP A 20 6.58 -5.02 -10.40
C ASP A 20 5.89 -5.36 -9.07
N LEU A 21 5.06 -4.47 -8.54
CA LEU A 21 4.36 -4.66 -7.27
C LEU A 21 3.11 -5.55 -7.40
N ILE A 22 2.30 -5.37 -8.44
CA ILE A 22 1.08 -6.17 -8.66
C ILE A 22 1.39 -7.66 -8.91
N ASN A 23 2.57 -7.95 -9.47
CA ASN A 23 3.04 -9.31 -9.72
C ASN A 23 3.65 -9.99 -8.48
N LYS A 24 3.79 -9.29 -7.35
CA LYS A 24 4.30 -9.87 -6.11
C LYS A 24 3.19 -10.58 -5.34
N PRO A 25 3.53 -11.55 -4.48
CA PRO A 25 2.59 -12.15 -3.53
C PRO A 25 1.88 -11.09 -2.65
N VAL A 26 0.66 -11.42 -2.22
CA VAL A 26 -0.15 -10.56 -1.33
C VAL A 26 0.59 -10.13 -0.07
N SER A 27 1.45 -11.00 0.48
CA SER A 27 2.29 -10.69 1.64
C SER A 27 3.32 -9.59 1.36
N ASP A 28 3.95 -9.63 0.20
CA ASP A 28 4.94 -8.62 -0.22
C ASP A 28 4.23 -7.30 -0.61
N GLN A 29 3.04 -7.36 -1.21
CA GLN A 29 2.18 -6.19 -1.43
C GLN A 29 1.74 -5.53 -0.12
N THR A 30 1.39 -6.35 0.88
CA THR A 30 1.04 -5.92 2.24
C THR A 30 2.21 -5.21 2.91
N GLU A 31 3.40 -5.82 2.87
CA GLU A 31 4.62 -5.23 3.43
C GLU A 31 4.91 -3.86 2.81
N PHE A 32 4.87 -3.79 1.48
CA PHE A 32 5.12 -2.54 0.77
C PHE A 32 4.14 -1.45 1.21
N PHE A 33 2.84 -1.75 1.26
CA PHE A 33 1.84 -0.78 1.69
C PHE A 33 2.01 -0.35 3.14
N LEU A 34 2.40 -1.26 4.04
CA LEU A 34 2.72 -0.91 5.43
C LEU A 34 3.92 0.04 5.47
N LYS A 35 5.00 -0.24 4.75
CA LYS A 35 6.17 0.65 4.70
C LYS A 35 5.79 2.05 4.21
N SER A 36 4.90 2.16 3.22
CA SER A 36 4.42 3.46 2.71
C SER A 36 3.50 4.19 3.69
N PHE A 37 2.61 3.48 4.41
CA PHE A 37 1.48 4.12 5.11
C PHE A 37 1.35 3.79 6.60
N ILE A 38 2.35 3.17 7.25
CA ILE A 38 2.25 2.73 8.65
C ILE A 38 1.85 3.84 9.62
N PHE A 39 2.31 5.07 9.39
CA PHE A 39 1.96 6.22 10.23
C PHE A 39 0.51 6.66 10.01
N ALA A 40 0.09 6.76 8.75
CA ALA A 40 -1.25 7.21 8.38
C ALA A 40 -2.36 6.17 8.67
N LEU A 41 -2.00 4.89 8.70
CA LEU A 41 -2.91 3.80 9.06
C LEU A 41 -3.31 3.79 10.54
N ASP A 42 -2.68 4.57 11.41
CA ASP A 42 -2.91 4.58 12.87
C ASP A 42 -3.12 3.18 13.51
N SER A 43 -4.35 2.78 13.85
CA SER A 43 -4.71 1.46 14.37
C SER A 43 -5.31 0.51 13.30
N GLU A 44 -5.66 1.03 12.13
CA GLU A 44 -6.23 0.31 10.98
C GLU A 44 -5.23 -0.64 10.29
N TRP A 45 -3.93 -0.56 10.59
CA TRP A 45 -2.96 -1.50 10.03
C TRP A 45 -3.28 -2.95 10.41
N LYS A 46 -3.92 -3.20 11.57
CA LYS A 46 -4.39 -4.54 11.97
C LYS A 46 -5.46 -5.05 11.01
N LYS A 47 -6.41 -4.20 10.66
CA LYS A 47 -7.44 -4.50 9.68
C LYS A 47 -6.84 -4.80 8.31
N LEU A 48 -5.76 -4.11 7.92
CA LEU A 48 -5.02 -4.44 6.71
C LEU A 48 -4.47 -5.88 6.74
N ILE A 49 -3.93 -6.33 7.89
CA ILE A 49 -3.47 -7.71 8.06
C ILE A 49 -4.64 -8.71 7.96
N GLU A 50 -5.81 -8.38 8.49
CA GLU A 50 -7.01 -9.21 8.34
C GLU A 50 -7.48 -9.25 6.88
N LEU A 51 -7.51 -8.10 6.20
CA LEU A 51 -7.90 -7.98 4.80
C LEU A 51 -6.99 -8.80 3.89
N SER A 52 -5.67 -8.80 4.12
CA SER A 52 -4.73 -9.64 3.36
C SER A 52 -4.98 -11.13 3.57
N LYS A 53 -5.32 -11.56 4.80
CA LYS A 53 -5.72 -12.96 5.06
C LYS A 53 -7.01 -13.32 4.32
N THR A 54 -8.02 -12.45 4.39
CA THR A 54 -9.29 -12.65 3.69
C THR A 54 -9.09 -12.67 2.17
N PHE A 55 -8.25 -11.80 1.63
CA PHE A 55 -7.94 -11.77 0.19
C PHE A 55 -7.21 -13.04 -0.26
N ASN A 56 -6.19 -13.49 0.49
CA ASN A 56 -5.51 -14.76 0.25
C ASN A 56 -6.48 -15.95 0.27
N LYS A 57 -7.44 -15.96 1.22
CA LYS A 57 -8.48 -16.98 1.27
C LYS A 57 -9.35 -16.98 0.02
N TYR A 58 -9.74 -15.79 -0.49
CA TYR A 58 -10.48 -15.69 -1.76
C TYR A 58 -9.68 -16.24 -2.94
N LEU A 59 -8.39 -15.92 -3.02
CA LEU A 59 -7.51 -16.48 -4.04
C LEU A 59 -7.42 -18.02 -3.96
N GLN A 60 -7.42 -18.60 -2.76
CA GLN A 60 -7.37 -20.05 -2.59
C GLN A 60 -8.69 -20.75 -2.89
N GLU A 61 -9.83 -20.14 -2.52
CA GLU A 61 -11.16 -20.73 -2.70
C GLU A 61 -11.67 -20.60 -4.14
N TYR A 62 -11.33 -19.51 -4.82
CA TYR A 62 -11.87 -19.17 -6.13
C TYR A 62 -10.80 -19.01 -7.22
N GLY A 63 -9.53 -18.80 -6.87
CA GLY A 63 -8.47 -18.64 -7.85
C GLY A 63 -8.30 -19.90 -8.70
N GLN A 64 -8.37 -19.74 -10.02
CA GLN A 64 -8.06 -20.81 -10.95
C GLN A 64 -6.58 -21.18 -10.83
N ALA A 65 -6.29 -22.48 -10.73
CA ALA A 65 -4.95 -23.06 -10.72
C ALA A 65 -4.26 -23.03 -12.10
N ASP A 66 -4.56 -22.01 -12.91
CA ASP A 66 -3.96 -21.83 -14.24
C ASP A 66 -2.79 -20.84 -14.12
N GLY A 67 -1.64 -21.40 -13.72
CA GLY A 67 -0.29 -21.07 -14.18
C GLY A 67 0.33 -19.70 -13.91
N ASP A 68 -0.39 -18.59 -14.09
CA ASP A 68 0.22 -17.25 -14.24
C ASP A 68 -0.51 -16.13 -13.49
N THR A 69 -1.63 -16.39 -12.79
CA THR A 69 -2.42 -15.32 -12.14
C THR A 69 -2.73 -15.58 -10.67
N GLU A 70 -1.72 -15.97 -9.89
CA GLU A 70 -1.88 -16.32 -8.48
C GLU A 70 -2.16 -15.13 -7.54
N CYS A 71 -2.12 -13.88 -8.04
CA CYS A 71 -2.16 -12.68 -7.18
C CYS A 71 -3.31 -11.70 -7.49
N ALA A 72 -4.23 -12.02 -8.41
CA ALA A 72 -5.31 -11.12 -8.82
C ALA A 72 -6.68 -11.83 -8.86
N LEU A 73 -7.72 -11.12 -8.43
CA LEU A 73 -9.11 -11.57 -8.53
C LEU A 73 -9.70 -11.20 -9.89
N ASP A 74 -10.48 -12.10 -10.48
CA ASP A 74 -11.26 -11.80 -11.68
C ASP A 74 -12.39 -10.77 -11.40
N PRO A 75 -13.04 -10.17 -12.42
CA PRO A 75 -14.06 -9.15 -12.21
C PRO A 75 -15.22 -9.59 -11.29
N SER A 76 -15.64 -10.85 -11.36
CA SER A 76 -16.74 -11.38 -10.56
C SER A 76 -16.32 -11.58 -9.11
N GLN A 77 -15.15 -12.18 -8.89
CA GLN A 77 -14.56 -12.37 -7.57
C GLN A 77 -14.27 -11.03 -6.90
N ALA A 78 -13.70 -10.08 -7.64
CA ALA A 78 -13.44 -8.73 -7.18
C ALA A 78 -14.73 -8.01 -6.78
N ALA A 79 -15.81 -8.13 -7.56
CA ALA A 79 -17.10 -7.54 -7.22
C ALA A 79 -17.69 -8.10 -5.92
N ASP A 80 -17.62 -9.43 -5.71
CA ASP A 80 -18.09 -10.09 -4.49
C ASP A 80 -17.22 -9.71 -3.27
N PHE A 81 -15.90 -9.72 -3.45
CA PHE A 81 -14.95 -9.31 -2.41
C PHE A 81 -15.18 -7.85 -1.98
N LEU A 82 -15.34 -6.94 -2.94
CA LEU A 82 -15.64 -5.53 -2.68
C LEU A 82 -17.01 -5.32 -2.02
N GLN A 83 -17.98 -6.18 -2.28
CA GLN A 83 -19.29 -6.11 -1.64
C GLN A 83 -19.23 -6.52 -0.17
N LYS A 84 -18.38 -7.49 0.19
CA LYS A 84 -18.25 -8.02 1.55
C LYS A 84 -17.26 -7.25 2.42
N ASN A 85 -16.13 -6.82 1.82
CA ASN A 85 -15.00 -6.22 2.53
C ASN A 85 -14.76 -4.75 2.16
N GLY A 86 -15.49 -4.23 1.18
CA GLY A 86 -15.38 -2.84 0.74
C GLY A 86 -16.46 -1.95 1.35
N LYS A 87 -16.32 -0.66 1.08
CA LYS A 87 -17.34 0.36 1.41
C LYS A 87 -18.46 0.31 0.38
N THR A 88 -19.70 0.52 0.83
CA THR A 88 -20.90 0.50 -0.02
C THR A 88 -20.81 1.55 -1.13
N ARG A 89 -20.93 1.11 -2.38
CA ARG A 89 -20.88 1.95 -3.58
C ARG A 89 -22.02 1.61 -4.50
N THR A 90 -22.52 2.59 -5.24
CA THR A 90 -23.37 2.31 -6.39
C THR A 90 -22.58 1.56 -7.47
N ALA A 91 -23.28 0.83 -8.35
CA ALA A 91 -22.64 0.10 -9.43
C ALA A 91 -21.81 1.03 -10.34
N MET A 92 -22.27 2.27 -10.57
CA MET A 92 -21.58 3.26 -11.38
C MET A 92 -20.29 3.74 -10.70
N GLN A 93 -20.36 4.15 -9.43
CA GLN A 93 -19.18 4.56 -8.66
C GLN A 93 -18.13 3.45 -8.58
N ARG A 94 -18.56 2.21 -8.34
CA ARG A 94 -17.65 1.07 -8.30
C ARG A 94 -16.91 0.92 -9.62
N ARG A 95 -17.62 0.97 -10.75
CA ARG A 95 -17.02 0.77 -12.07
C ARG A 95 -16.08 1.90 -12.47
N THR A 96 -16.40 3.15 -12.11
CA THR A 96 -15.53 4.30 -12.39
C THR A 96 -14.30 4.33 -11.51
N GLU A 97 -14.42 4.00 -10.23
CA GLU A 97 -13.28 3.98 -9.31
C GLU A 97 -12.34 2.80 -9.56
N ILE A 98 -12.87 1.62 -9.94
CA ILE A 98 -12.02 0.49 -10.34
C ILE A 98 -11.16 0.88 -11.54
N ARG A 99 -11.71 1.63 -12.50
CA ARG A 99 -10.92 2.11 -13.64
C ARG A 99 -9.76 3.03 -13.24
N ASP A 100 -9.86 3.74 -12.13
CA ASP A 100 -8.76 4.61 -11.68
C ASP A 100 -7.61 3.86 -11.03
N ILE A 101 -7.87 2.64 -10.53
CA ILE A 101 -6.88 1.81 -9.83
C ILE A 101 -6.39 0.64 -10.70
N ASP A 102 -7.19 0.18 -11.68
CA ASP A 102 -6.84 -0.82 -12.69
C ASP A 102 -5.95 -0.15 -13.76
N ILE A 103 -4.72 0.12 -13.35
CA ILE A 103 -3.77 0.94 -14.09
C ILE A 103 -3.24 0.19 -15.33
N ASP A 104 -3.22 -1.14 -15.29
CA ASP A 104 -2.79 -1.99 -16.40
C ASP A 104 -3.95 -2.42 -17.31
N ASN A 105 -5.19 -2.05 -16.97
CA ASN A 105 -6.40 -2.29 -17.75
C ASN A 105 -6.61 -3.78 -18.05
N ASN A 106 -6.35 -4.63 -17.05
CA ASN A 106 -6.50 -6.08 -17.18
C ASN A 106 -7.88 -6.57 -16.68
N ASP A 107 -8.74 -5.67 -16.21
CA ASP A 107 -10.05 -5.91 -15.60
C ASP A 107 -10.02 -6.80 -14.32
N ARG A 108 -8.83 -7.11 -13.81
CA ARG A 108 -8.60 -7.86 -12.57
C ARG A 108 -8.22 -6.89 -11.45
N ILE A 109 -8.31 -7.38 -10.22
CA ILE A 109 -7.93 -6.59 -9.05
C ILE A 109 -6.93 -7.39 -8.21
N THR A 110 -5.72 -6.86 -8.11
CA THR A 110 -4.70 -7.28 -7.15
C THR A 110 -4.95 -6.70 -5.77
N PHE A 111 -4.27 -7.24 -4.76
CA PHE A 111 -4.49 -6.78 -3.40
C PHE A 111 -4.07 -5.31 -3.22
N ILE A 112 -2.99 -4.88 -3.85
CA ILE A 112 -2.52 -3.49 -3.78
C ILE A 112 -3.51 -2.52 -4.42
N GLU A 113 -4.14 -2.88 -5.55
CA GLU A 113 -5.20 -2.07 -6.18
C GLU A 113 -6.41 -1.96 -5.25
N TYR A 114 -6.81 -3.07 -4.63
CA TYR A 114 -7.84 -3.04 -3.60
C TYR A 114 -7.48 -2.12 -2.44
N LEU A 115 -6.22 -2.12 -1.96
CA LEU A 115 -5.78 -1.23 -0.88
C LEU A 115 -5.82 0.25 -1.29
N LEU A 116 -5.39 0.57 -2.52
CA LEU A 116 -5.50 1.92 -3.07
C LEU A 116 -6.96 2.41 -3.08
N LEU A 117 -7.91 1.54 -3.38
CA LEU A 117 -9.33 1.84 -3.34
C LEU A 117 -9.91 1.93 -1.93
N HIS A 118 -9.52 1.01 -1.04
CA HIS A 118 -10.05 0.90 0.31
C HIS A 118 -9.61 2.08 1.19
N TYR A 119 -8.35 2.46 1.04
CA TYR A 119 -7.71 3.54 1.80
C TYR A 119 -7.58 4.84 0.99
N LYS A 120 -8.30 4.97 -0.12
CA LYS A 120 -8.25 6.11 -1.05
C LYS A 120 -8.24 7.48 -0.36
N ALA A 121 -9.21 7.76 0.50
CA ALA A 121 -9.28 9.04 1.20
C ALA A 121 -8.07 9.32 2.12
N MET A 122 -7.53 8.27 2.76
CA MET A 122 -6.32 8.40 3.58
C MET A 122 -5.12 8.75 2.70
N ILE A 123 -4.93 8.02 1.60
CA ILE A 123 -3.80 8.23 0.68
C ILE A 123 -3.84 9.64 0.07
N ILE A 124 -5.01 10.08 -0.42
CA ILE A 124 -5.18 11.44 -0.96
C ILE A 124 -4.88 12.49 0.12
N THR A 125 -5.32 12.25 1.35
CA THR A 125 -5.04 13.16 2.48
C THR A 125 -3.54 13.28 2.75
N GLU A 126 -2.80 12.16 2.78
CA GLU A 126 -1.35 12.18 2.99
C GLU A 126 -0.60 12.86 1.84
N TYR A 127 -1.03 12.62 0.59
CA TYR A 127 -0.48 13.31 -0.58
C TYR A 127 -0.56 14.83 -0.44
N TYR A 128 -1.74 15.37 -0.09
CA TYR A 128 -1.91 16.82 0.06
C TYR A 128 -1.21 17.38 1.30
N LYS A 129 -1.12 16.61 2.40
CA LYS A 129 -0.29 16.98 3.56
C LYS A 129 1.18 17.10 3.19
N ARG A 130 1.70 16.19 2.36
CA ARG A 130 3.11 16.14 1.94
C ARG A 130 3.43 17.25 0.94
N THR A 131 2.60 17.43 -0.08
CA THR A 131 2.82 18.43 -1.13
C THR A 131 2.54 19.86 -0.65
N GLY A 132 1.71 20.01 0.39
CA GLY A 132 1.24 21.32 0.87
C GLY A 132 0.25 21.98 -0.08
N GLU A 133 -0.21 21.27 -1.11
CA GLU A 133 -1.24 21.74 -2.04
C GLU A 133 -2.63 21.68 -1.38
N GLN A 134 -3.55 22.49 -1.90
CA GLN A 134 -4.94 22.46 -1.44
C GLN A 134 -5.64 21.22 -2.01
N ASN A 135 -6.23 20.42 -1.12
CA ASN A 135 -7.08 19.31 -1.51
C ASN A 135 -8.39 19.83 -2.13
N ASN A 136 -8.64 19.48 -3.38
CA ASN A 136 -9.83 19.87 -4.14
C ASN A 136 -10.91 18.77 -4.21
N TYR A 137 -10.69 17.63 -3.57
CA TYR A 137 -11.60 16.50 -3.57
C TYR A 137 -12.47 16.49 -2.31
N ASP A 138 -13.74 16.14 -2.47
CA ASP A 138 -14.60 15.80 -1.35
C ASP A 138 -14.23 14.39 -0.84
N LEU A 139 -13.50 14.35 0.27
CA LEU A 139 -13.11 13.11 0.94
C LEU A 139 -14.11 12.70 2.03
N SER A 140 -15.27 13.35 2.12
CA SER A 140 -16.37 12.86 2.95
C SER A 140 -16.81 11.48 2.48
N GLN A 141 -17.43 10.69 3.37
CA GLN A 141 -17.82 9.31 3.07
C GLN A 141 -16.66 8.47 2.48
N ASP A 142 -15.45 8.64 3.03
CA ASP A 142 -14.26 7.90 2.60
C ASP A 142 -13.84 8.12 1.14
N GLY A 143 -14.22 9.26 0.53
CA GLY A 143 -13.89 9.59 -0.86
C GLY A 143 -14.64 8.74 -1.89
N ILE A 144 -15.78 8.16 -1.52
CA ILE A 144 -16.64 7.43 -2.47
C ILE A 144 -17.16 8.41 -3.54
N GLY A 145 -17.06 8.02 -4.81
CA GLY A 145 -17.35 8.82 -5.99
C GLY A 145 -16.16 9.62 -6.52
N VAL A 146 -15.08 9.78 -5.75
CA VAL A 146 -13.88 10.51 -6.21
C VAL A 146 -13.15 9.70 -7.27
N THR A 147 -12.95 10.31 -8.44
CA THR A 147 -12.31 9.67 -9.60
C THR A 147 -11.23 10.56 -10.24
N GLY A 148 -10.42 9.99 -11.14
CA GLY A 148 -9.32 10.71 -11.79
C GLY A 148 -8.12 10.96 -10.87
N VAL A 149 -8.00 10.15 -9.81
CA VAL A 149 -6.96 10.27 -8.78
C VAL A 149 -5.88 9.19 -8.87
N GLY A 150 -5.91 8.31 -9.88
CA GLY A 150 -4.97 7.18 -10.01
C GLY A 150 -3.50 7.59 -9.89
N ASN A 151 -3.10 8.68 -10.57
CA ASN A 151 -1.73 9.18 -10.48
C ASN A 151 -1.36 9.70 -9.09
N ILE A 152 -2.29 10.36 -8.38
CA ILE A 152 -2.09 10.83 -7.00
C ILE A 152 -1.88 9.63 -6.06
N LEU A 153 -2.70 8.58 -6.23
CA LEU A 153 -2.60 7.36 -5.45
C LEU A 153 -1.27 6.65 -5.67
N LEU A 154 -0.80 6.57 -6.91
CA LEU A 154 0.49 5.96 -7.23
C LEU A 154 1.68 6.78 -6.76
N ASP A 155 1.67 8.09 -6.97
CA ASP A 155 2.75 8.97 -6.52
C ASP A 155 2.93 8.84 -5.01
N GLU A 156 1.83 8.84 -4.26
CA GLU A 156 1.89 8.68 -2.82
C GLU A 156 2.29 7.27 -2.39
N LEU A 157 1.76 6.22 -3.04
CA LEU A 157 2.13 4.82 -2.75
C LEU A 157 3.65 4.60 -2.83
N PHE A 158 4.31 5.19 -3.84
CA PHE A 158 5.75 5.05 -4.05
C PHE A 158 6.60 6.13 -3.37
N THR A 159 5.97 7.07 -2.67
CA THR A 159 6.66 8.06 -1.86
C THR A 159 6.76 7.55 -0.42
N LEU A 160 7.81 6.79 -0.13
CA LEU A 160 8.07 6.31 1.22
C LEU A 160 8.25 7.49 2.20
N PRO A 161 7.75 7.37 3.45
CA PRO A 161 7.94 8.40 4.45
C PRO A 161 9.45 8.61 4.68
N LEU A 162 9.89 9.86 4.61
CA LEU A 162 11.29 10.22 4.77
C LEU A 162 11.83 9.71 6.11
N GLY A 163 12.97 9.02 6.06
CA GLY A 163 13.64 8.56 7.28
C GLY A 163 12.81 7.56 8.08
N LEU A 164 12.14 6.61 7.41
CA LEU A 164 11.59 5.44 8.07
C LEU A 164 12.67 4.87 9.00
N ASP A 165 12.43 4.92 10.31
CA ASP A 165 13.43 4.52 11.30
C ASP A 165 13.84 3.07 10.98
N PRO A 166 15.15 2.76 10.82
CA PRO A 166 15.58 1.42 10.42
C PRO A 166 15.06 0.31 11.34
N ALA A 167 14.80 0.61 12.62
CA ALA A 167 14.21 -0.36 13.54
C ALA A 167 12.71 -0.58 13.27
N LEU A 168 11.98 0.44 12.78
CA LEU A 168 10.60 0.27 12.33
C LEU A 168 10.54 -0.53 11.02
N GLU A 169 11.43 -0.24 10.07
CA GLU A 169 11.51 -1.01 8.83
C GLU A 169 11.81 -2.49 9.11
N ALA A 170 12.84 -2.76 9.93
CA ALA A 170 13.17 -4.13 10.35
C ALA A 170 12.02 -4.81 11.09
N ALA A 171 11.28 -4.08 11.95
CA ALA A 171 10.11 -4.64 12.63
C ALA A 171 8.96 -4.98 11.68
N ILE A 172 8.75 -4.17 10.63
CA ILE A 172 7.76 -4.48 9.58
C ILE A 172 8.20 -5.73 8.81
N GLU A 173 9.47 -5.80 8.40
CA GLU A 173 10.02 -6.95 7.67
C GLU A 173 9.97 -8.25 8.49
N GLU A 174 10.34 -8.19 9.77
CA GLU A 174 10.25 -9.35 10.67
C GLU A 174 8.81 -9.82 10.84
N PHE A 175 7.88 -8.87 10.98
CA PHE A 175 6.45 -9.16 11.08
C PHE A 175 5.92 -9.84 9.81
N THR A 176 6.22 -9.30 8.63
CA THR A 176 5.73 -9.83 7.35
C THR A 176 6.42 -11.13 6.97
N ALA A 177 7.71 -11.28 7.25
CA ALA A 177 8.47 -12.51 7.02
C ALA A 177 7.94 -13.66 7.90
N THR A 178 7.66 -13.39 9.18
CA THR A 178 7.07 -14.40 10.08
C THR A 178 5.70 -14.84 9.57
N LYS A 179 4.86 -13.89 9.15
CA LYS A 179 3.55 -14.18 8.56
C LYS A 179 3.66 -15.01 7.28
N LYS A 180 4.56 -14.64 6.38
CA LYS A 180 4.82 -15.35 5.11
C LYS A 180 5.30 -16.78 5.35
N ALA A 181 6.24 -16.97 6.27
CA ALA A 181 6.73 -18.30 6.65
C ALA A 181 5.60 -19.18 7.20
N ARG A 182 4.72 -18.59 8.02
CA ARG A 182 3.57 -19.29 8.58
C ARG A 182 2.51 -19.64 7.53
N GLU A 183 2.18 -18.73 6.63
CA GLU A 183 1.25 -19.00 5.53
C GLU A 183 1.75 -20.16 4.65
N ALA A 184 3.06 -20.20 4.37
CA ALA A 184 3.68 -21.31 3.66
C ALA A 184 3.58 -22.65 4.43
N GLN A 185 3.81 -22.62 5.75
CA GLN A 185 3.63 -23.81 6.60
C GLN A 185 2.18 -24.30 6.58
N LEU A 186 1.21 -23.41 6.76
CA LEU A 186 -0.21 -23.74 6.73
C LEU A 186 -0.63 -24.32 5.38
N LYS A 187 -0.20 -23.73 4.26
CA LYS A 187 -0.45 -24.28 2.92
C LYS A 187 0.10 -25.70 2.80
N SER A 188 1.34 -25.93 3.22
CA SER A 188 1.95 -27.26 3.17
C SER A 188 1.23 -28.30 4.04
N LEU A 189 0.69 -27.88 5.19
CA LEU A 189 -0.08 -28.76 6.08
C LEU A 189 -1.48 -29.02 5.54
N GLN A 190 -2.13 -28.03 4.92
CA GLN A 190 -3.42 -28.20 4.25
C GLN A 190 -3.31 -29.20 3.10
N GLU A 191 -2.25 -29.13 2.31
CA GLU A 191 -1.95 -30.12 1.25
C GLU A 191 -1.70 -31.53 1.79
N LYS A 192 -1.12 -31.66 3.00
CA LYS A 192 -0.98 -32.97 3.67
C LYS A 192 -2.30 -33.45 4.25
N ALA A 193 -3.10 -32.54 4.80
CA ALA A 193 -4.40 -32.82 5.39
C ALA A 193 -5.41 -33.32 4.34
N SER A 194 -5.37 -32.77 3.13
CA SER A 194 -6.26 -33.16 2.01
C SER A 194 -6.03 -34.59 1.53
N LYS A 195 -4.81 -35.14 1.71
CA LYS A 195 -4.47 -36.53 1.35
C LYS A 195 -5.10 -37.59 2.27
N GLY A 196 -5.67 -37.18 3.41
CA GLY A 196 -6.36 -38.08 4.35
C GLY A 196 -5.45 -39.03 5.12
N GLY A 197 -6.05 -40.00 5.82
CA GLY A 197 -5.36 -41.01 6.64
C GLY A 197 -4.73 -40.46 7.93
N VAL A 198 -3.89 -41.28 8.59
CA VAL A 198 -3.24 -40.92 9.87
C VAL A 198 -2.34 -39.70 9.72
N ARG A 199 -1.61 -39.58 8.60
CA ARG A 199 -0.77 -38.41 8.30
C ARG A 199 -1.61 -37.16 8.05
N GLY A 200 -2.77 -37.29 7.39
CA GLY A 200 -3.71 -36.17 7.22
C GLY A 200 -4.34 -35.71 8.53
N MET A 201 -4.68 -36.65 9.44
CA MET A 201 -5.16 -36.29 10.78
C MET A 201 -4.07 -35.61 11.63
N ALA A 202 -2.82 -36.07 11.55
CA ALA A 202 -1.70 -35.40 12.21
C ALA A 202 -1.52 -33.97 11.68
N ALA A 203 -1.60 -33.76 10.36
CA ALA A 203 -1.51 -32.42 9.77
C ALA A 203 -2.67 -31.50 10.19
N LYS A 204 -3.89 -32.02 10.33
CA LYS A 204 -5.03 -31.24 10.87
C LYS A 204 -4.79 -30.79 12.32
N ASN A 205 -4.28 -31.69 13.16
CA ASN A 205 -3.94 -31.35 14.54
C ASN A 205 -2.81 -30.32 14.61
N GLU A 206 -1.81 -30.41 13.72
CA GLU A 206 -0.71 -29.46 13.64
C GLU A 206 -1.19 -28.06 13.18
N ILE A 207 -2.14 -28.00 12.24
CA ILE A 207 -2.82 -26.73 11.86
C ILE A 207 -3.49 -26.09 13.08
N GLU A 208 -4.29 -26.85 13.83
CA GLU A 208 -5.00 -26.34 15.02
C GLU A 208 -4.04 -25.85 16.12
N GLN A 209 -2.92 -26.56 16.32
CA GLN A 209 -1.85 -26.14 17.23
C GLN A 209 -1.18 -24.84 16.78
N LEU A 210 -0.87 -24.73 15.48
CA LEU A 210 -0.29 -23.52 14.89
C LEU A 210 -1.25 -22.33 14.91
N GLU A 211 -2.56 -22.55 14.83
CA GLU A 211 -3.57 -21.49 15.01
C GLU A 211 -3.60 -20.97 16.45
N THR A 212 -3.45 -21.86 17.43
CA THR A 212 -3.48 -21.50 18.85
C THR A 212 -2.20 -20.78 19.30
N GLN A 213 -1.01 -21.33 18.98
CA GLN A 213 0.29 -20.74 19.37
C GLN A 213 0.50 -19.35 18.75
N ASP A 214 0.04 -19.18 17.53
CA ASP A 214 0.18 -17.94 16.77
C ASP A 214 -0.41 -16.71 17.43
N SER A 215 -1.54 -16.86 18.11
CA SER A 215 -2.16 -15.75 18.81
C SER A 215 -1.18 -15.07 19.77
N THR A 216 -0.23 -15.81 20.35
CA THR A 216 0.74 -15.28 21.31
C THR A 216 1.92 -14.60 20.62
N ASP A 217 2.52 -15.23 19.61
CA ASP A 217 3.70 -14.69 18.93
C ASP A 217 3.34 -13.51 18.01
N MET A 218 2.18 -13.55 17.35
CA MET A 218 1.66 -12.39 16.63
C MET A 218 1.44 -11.22 17.57
N ASN A 219 0.79 -11.43 18.71
CA ASN A 219 0.61 -10.36 19.71
C ASN A 219 1.95 -9.75 20.15
N ARG A 220 3.01 -10.54 20.27
CA ARG A 220 4.36 -10.02 20.57
C ARG A 220 4.92 -9.17 19.43
N LEU A 221 4.86 -9.66 18.20
CA LEU A 221 5.33 -8.90 17.04
C LEU A 221 4.51 -7.62 16.83
N GLU A 222 3.20 -7.67 17.06
CA GLU A 222 2.33 -6.49 17.04
C GLU A 222 2.73 -5.46 18.10
N LEU A 223 3.07 -5.91 19.32
CA LEU A 223 3.58 -5.03 20.37
C LEU A 223 4.92 -4.39 19.98
N THR A 224 5.83 -5.17 19.41
CA THR A 224 7.13 -4.70 18.90
C THR A 224 6.93 -3.65 17.81
N LEU A 225 6.07 -3.93 16.83
CA LEU A 225 5.75 -3.00 15.74
C LEU A 225 5.12 -1.71 16.26
N ASN A 226 4.17 -1.80 17.21
CA ASN A 226 3.58 -0.62 17.84
C ASN A 226 4.62 0.20 18.64
N ALA A 227 5.54 -0.46 19.33
CA ALA A 227 6.61 0.21 20.06
C ALA A 227 7.58 0.92 19.09
N ALA A 228 7.98 0.24 18.01
CA ALA A 228 8.82 0.80 16.96
C ALA A 228 8.13 2.00 16.28
N LYS A 229 6.84 1.88 15.96
CA LYS A 229 6.01 2.96 15.40
C LYS A 229 5.97 4.17 16.34
N LYS A 230 5.70 3.96 17.63
CA LYS A 230 5.68 5.06 18.63
C LYS A 230 7.03 5.74 18.76
N LYS A 231 8.13 4.98 18.70
CA LYS A 231 9.49 5.51 18.74
C LYS A 231 9.82 6.31 17.49
N ALA A 232 9.45 5.79 16.32
CA ALA A 232 9.68 6.44 15.04
C ALA A 232 8.84 7.71 14.90
N ALA A 233 7.56 7.70 15.29
CA ALA A 233 6.68 8.86 15.24
C ALA A 233 7.20 10.06 16.06
N LYS A 234 7.89 9.80 17.18
CA LYS A 234 8.55 10.85 17.98
C LYS A 234 9.69 11.54 17.22
N LYS A 235 10.33 10.85 16.28
CA LYS A 235 11.45 11.37 15.47
C LYS A 235 11.01 11.87 14.10
N SER A 236 10.01 11.24 13.48
CA SER A 236 9.61 11.49 12.08
C SER A 236 8.56 12.59 11.90
N GLY A 237 7.87 13.01 12.97
CA GLY A 237 6.76 13.97 12.88
C GLY A 237 7.19 15.42 12.67
N GLU A 238 7.68 16.08 13.72
CA GLU A 238 7.98 17.52 13.68
C GLU A 238 9.42 17.84 13.28
N GLU A 239 10.37 16.97 13.64
CA GLU A 239 11.80 17.22 13.44
C GLU A 239 12.19 17.03 11.97
N ALA A 240 11.81 15.91 11.35
CA ALA A 240 12.09 15.63 9.94
C ALA A 240 11.39 16.60 8.96
N VAL A 241 10.15 17.01 9.23
CA VAL A 241 9.42 18.00 8.41
C VAL A 241 10.07 19.38 8.52
N ARG A 242 10.53 19.76 9.72
CA ARG A 242 11.19 21.04 9.97
C ARG A 242 12.58 21.08 9.35
N GLU A 243 13.35 20.00 9.44
CA GLU A 243 14.64 19.85 8.76
C GLU A 243 14.50 19.94 7.24
N ARG A 244 13.45 19.34 6.66
CA ARG A 244 13.20 19.40 5.21
C ARG A 244 12.81 20.80 4.75
N LYS A 245 11.92 21.50 5.46
CA LYS A 245 11.60 22.91 5.16
C LYS A 245 12.86 23.78 5.23
N GLN A 246 13.72 23.55 6.22
CA GLN A 246 14.99 24.27 6.34
C GLN A 246 15.98 23.92 5.22
N ALA A 247 16.04 22.67 4.79
CA ALA A 247 16.88 22.22 3.67
C ALA A 247 16.38 22.78 2.32
N GLU A 248 15.07 22.78 2.08
CA GLU A 248 14.47 23.34 0.86
C GLU A 248 14.61 24.86 0.80
N GLU A 249 14.39 25.56 1.92
CA GLU A 249 14.61 27.02 2.00
C GLU A 249 16.09 27.40 1.80
N SER A 250 17.02 26.64 2.37
CA SER A 250 18.46 26.89 2.19
C SER A 250 18.92 26.59 0.77
N ALA A 251 18.43 25.51 0.15
CA ALA A 251 18.70 25.20 -1.25
C ALA A 251 18.10 26.24 -2.21
N ALA A 252 16.89 26.74 -1.93
CA ALA A 252 16.28 27.81 -2.72
C ALA A 252 17.06 29.14 -2.60
N LYS A 253 17.53 29.48 -1.40
CA LYS A 253 18.40 30.66 -1.17
C LYS A 253 19.73 30.51 -1.91
N ALA A 254 20.38 29.35 -1.84
CA ALA A 254 21.63 29.08 -2.55
C ALA A 254 21.47 29.22 -4.07
N LYS A 255 20.40 28.66 -4.66
CA LYS A 255 20.09 28.82 -6.09
C LYS A 255 19.81 30.27 -6.49
N ALA A 256 19.13 31.03 -5.63
CA ALA A 256 18.86 32.44 -5.87
C ALA A 256 20.15 33.29 -5.83
N GLU A 257 21.06 33.01 -4.89
CA GLU A 257 22.35 33.66 -4.79
C GLU A 257 23.26 33.33 -5.97
N GLU A 258 23.32 32.06 -6.39
CA GLU A 258 24.09 31.64 -7.55
C GLU A 258 23.57 32.28 -8.84
N SER A 259 22.24 32.38 -8.99
CA SER A 259 21.61 33.07 -10.12
C SER A 259 21.93 34.56 -10.13
N ARG A 260 21.90 35.22 -8.96
CA ARG A 260 22.30 36.63 -8.80
C ARG A 260 23.79 36.84 -9.10
N ALA A 261 24.66 35.94 -8.67
CA ALA A 261 26.09 35.99 -8.95
C ALA A 261 26.38 35.85 -10.45
N LYS A 262 25.71 34.91 -11.13
CA LYS A 262 25.81 34.73 -12.60
C LYS A 262 25.34 35.97 -13.36
N LEU A 263 24.23 36.60 -12.94
CA LEU A 263 23.74 37.83 -13.56
C LEU A 263 24.71 39.00 -13.36
N LYS A 264 25.29 39.17 -12.16
CA LYS A 264 26.31 40.19 -11.90
C LYS A 264 27.58 39.98 -12.72
N ALA A 265 28.07 38.74 -12.81
CA ALA A 265 29.25 38.42 -13.62
C ALA A 265 29.01 38.70 -15.11
N ARG A 266 27.80 38.40 -15.61
CA ARG A 266 27.42 38.67 -17.00
C ARG A 266 27.25 40.17 -17.29
N ALA A 267 26.78 40.95 -16.32
CA ALA A 267 26.70 42.41 -16.43
C ALA A 267 28.09 43.08 -16.44
N ALA A 268 29.05 42.53 -15.67
CA ALA A 268 30.43 43.04 -15.64
C ALA A 268 31.23 42.76 -16.94
N LEU A 269 30.79 41.82 -17.76
CA LEU A 269 31.38 41.53 -19.08
C LEU A 269 30.92 42.49 -20.18
N TRP A 270 29.91 43.31 -19.91
CA TRP A 270 29.31 44.26 -20.87
C TRP A 270 29.57 45.74 -20.52
N ASN A 271 30.29 46.01 -19.43
CA ASN A 271 30.86 47.32 -19.08
C ASN A 271 32.36 47.32 -19.36
#